data_AF-A0A533TTQ4-F1
#
_entry.id   AF-A0A533TTQ4-F1
#
_cell.length_a   1.000
_cell.length_b   1.000
_cell.length_c   1.000
_cell.angle_alpha   90.00
_cell.angle_beta   90.00
_cell.angle_gamma   90.00
#
_symmetry.space_group_name_H-M   'P 1'
#
loop_
_entity.id
_entity.type
_entity.pdbx_description
1 polymer ?
#
loop_
_entity_poly.entity_id
_entity_poly.type
_entity_poly.pdbx_seq_one_letter_code
_entity_poly.pdbx_strand_id
1 'polypeptide(L)' 'MAECPSLPACISQGSSREEAISNIREAIQGYILALEGDGLPVPDDSFQTMLVAV' A
#
# COMPACT_ATOMS: atom_id res chain seq x y z
N MET A 1 9.69 -7.81 -0.19
CA MET A 1 8.23 -7.59 -0.34
C MET A 1 7.78 -6.61 0.73
N ALA A 2 6.89 -5.68 0.38
CA ALA A 2 6.26 -4.72 1.27
C ALA A 2 4.77 -4.60 0.91
N GLU A 3 3.91 -4.35 1.88
CA GLU A 3 2.47 -4.21 1.70
C GLU A 3 1.92 -3.12 2.60
N CYS A 4 0.84 -2.47 2.18
CA CYS A 4 0.15 -1.45 2.96
C CYS A 4 -1.17 -2.02 3.49
N PRO A 5 -1.29 -2.34 4.79
CA PRO A 5 -2.51 -2.92 5.36
C PRO A 5 -3.75 -2.02 5.20
N SER A 6 -3.55 -0.71 5.24
CA SER A 6 -4.59 0.30 5.12
C SER A 6 -5.16 0.42 3.71
N LEU A 7 -4.43 -0.06 2.69
CA LEU A 7 -4.86 -0.09 1.30
C LEU A 7 -4.89 -1.55 0.81
N PRO A 8 -6.04 -2.23 0.92
CA PRO A 8 -6.16 -3.63 0.53
C PRO A 8 -5.66 -3.85 -0.90
N ALA A 9 -4.84 -4.89 -1.09
CA ALA A 9 -4.18 -5.24 -2.35
C ALA A 9 -3.04 -4.30 -2.81
N CYS A 10 -2.61 -3.31 -2.02
CA CYS A 10 -1.41 -2.55 -2.30
C CYS A 10 -0.17 -3.34 -1.82
N ILE A 11 0.46 -4.06 -2.76
CA ILE A 11 1.62 -4.92 -2.52
C ILE A 11 2.74 -4.52 -3.49
N SER A 12 3.97 -4.51 -3.00
CA SER A 12 5.15 -4.22 -3.81
C SER A 12 6.32 -5.13 -3.48
N GLN A 13 7.22 -5.30 -4.45
CA GLN A 13 8.41 -6.12 -4.35
C GLN A 13 9.63 -5.33 -4.83
N GLY A 14 10.81 -5.75 -4.38
CA GLY A 14 12.09 -5.14 -4.71
C GLY A 14 13.22 -6.10 -4.35
N SER A 15 14.38 -5.91 -4.97
CA SER A 15 15.61 -6.70 -4.77
C SER A 15 16.24 -6.43 -3.41
N SER A 16 15.91 -5.30 -2.78
CA SER A 16 16.28 -4.96 -1.40
C SER A 16 15.06 -4.53 -0.59
N ARG A 17 15.24 -4.45 0.73
CA ARG A 17 14.22 -3.92 1.65
C ARG A 17 13.90 -2.47 1.31
N GLU A 18 14.93 -1.68 1.05
CA GLU A 18 14.83 -0.26 0.71
C GLU A 18 14.07 -0.05 -0.60
N GLU A 19 14.34 -0.90 -1.59
CA GLU A 19 13.65 -0.88 -2.88
C GLU A 19 12.17 -1.25 -2.72
N ALA A 20 11.86 -2.34 -2.00
CA ALA A 20 10.47 -2.71 -1.74
C ALA A 20 9.69 -1.59 -1.01
N ILE A 21 10.36 -0.86 -0.11
CA ILE A 21 9.78 0.31 0.58
C ILE A 21 9.58 1.49 -0.37
N SER A 22 10.54 1.77 -1.26
CA SER A 22 10.38 2.83 -2.27
C SER A 22 9.19 2.51 -3.18
N ASN A 23 9.15 1.29 -3.70
CA ASN A 23 8.14 0.85 -4.65
C ASN A 23 6.73 0.83 -4.04
N ILE A 24 6.57 0.45 -2.76
CA ILE A 24 5.25 0.51 -2.10
C ILE A 24 4.78 1.96 -1.88
N ARG A 25 5.69 2.92 -1.64
CA ARG A 25 5.33 4.34 -1.49
C ARG A 25 4.78 4.91 -2.79
N GLU A 26 5.40 4.58 -3.91
CA GLU A 26 4.91 4.96 -5.23
C GLU A 26 3.54 4.33 -5.52
N ALA A 27 3.34 3.05 -5.17
CA ALA A 27 2.07 2.37 -5.34
C ALA A 27 0.94 3.01 -4.51
N ILE A 28 1.21 3.38 -3.25
CA ILE A 28 0.28 4.11 -2.38
C ILE A 28 -0.09 5.45 -3.02
N GLN A 29 0.89 6.21 -3.52
CA GLN A 29 0.64 7.50 -4.16
C GLN A 29 -0.23 7.35 -5.41
N GLY A 30 0.06 6.36 -6.26
CA GLY A 30 -0.75 6.07 -7.45
C GLY A 30 -2.17 5.64 -7.11
N TYR A 31 -2.35 4.87 -6.04
CA TYR A 31 -3.66 4.46 -5.55
C TYR A 31 -4.51 5.65 -5.10
N ILE A 32 -3.92 6.56 -4.32
CA ILE A 32 -4.58 7.79 -3.88
C ILE A 32 -4.98 8.66 -5.08
N LEU A 33 -4.05 8.88 -6.01
CA LEU A 33 -4.32 9.68 -7.20
C LEU A 33 -5.44 9.11 -8.08
N ALA A 34 -5.53 7.77 -8.18
CA ALA A 34 -6.63 7.11 -8.89
C ALA A 34 -7.97 7.37 -8.19
N LEU A 35 -8.04 7.21 -6.87
CA LEU A 35 -9.26 7.49 -6.11
C LEU A 35 -9.68 8.95 -6.21
N GLU A 36 -8.74 9.89 -6.07
CA GLU A 36 -9.02 11.32 -6.23
C GLU A 36 -9.52 11.65 -7.64
N GLY A 37 -8.93 11.03 -8.68
CA GLY A 37 -9.34 11.18 -10.07
C GLY A 37 -10.76 10.67 -10.33
N ASP A 38 -11.16 9.58 -9.66
CA ASP A 38 -12.50 9.00 -9.72
C ASP A 38 -13.50 9.68 -8.77
N GLY A 39 -13.07 10.65 -7.95
CA GLY A 39 -13.89 11.32 -6.94
C GLY A 39 -14.31 10.42 -5.78
N LEU A 40 -13.57 9.34 -5.55
CA LEU A 40 -13.79 8.37 -4.48
C LEU A 40 -13.03 8.80 -3.20
N PRO A 41 -13.58 8.51 -2.02
CA PRO A 41 -12.89 8.80 -0.77
C PRO A 41 -11.66 7.93 -0.61
N VAL A 42 -10.56 8.53 -0.18
CA VAL A 42 -9.34 7.81 0.22
C VAL A 42 -9.60 7.11 1.56
N PRO A 43 -9.31 5.80 1.69
CA PRO A 43 -9.45 5.09 2.96
C PRO A 43 -8.57 5.70 4.04
N ASP A 44 -9.10 5.87 5.24
CA ASP A 44 -8.33 6.28 6.41
C ASP A 44 -7.26 5.23 6.75
N ASP A 45 -6.11 5.71 7.22
CA ASP A 45 -5.00 4.87 7.66
C ASP A 45 -5.42 4.05 8.89
N SER A 46 -5.85 2.82 8.67
CA SER A 46 -6.28 1.90 9.72
C SER A 46 -5.42 0.64 9.67
N PHE A 47 -4.52 0.54 10.65
CA PHE A 47 -3.65 -0.62 10.83
C PHE A 47 -4.47 -1.84 11.27
N GLN A 48 -5.08 -2.55 10.31
CA GLN A 48 -5.52 -3.94 10.54
C GLN A 48 -4.36 -4.88 10.25
N THR A 49 -3.55 -5.15 11.28
CA THR A 49 -2.54 -6.21 11.24
C THR A 49 -3.22 -7.57 11.20
N MET A 50 -3.23 -8.23 10.04
CA MET A 50 -3.56 -9.65 9.96
C MET A 50 -2.31 -10.45 10.36
N LEU A 51 -2.20 -10.82 11.65
CA LEU A 51 -1.18 -11.75 12.13
C LEU A 51 -1.49 -13.15 11.57
N VAL A 52 -0.82 -13.54 10.48
CA VAL A 52 -0.78 -14.95 10.08
C VAL A 52 0.40 -15.61 10.82
N ALA A 53 0.08 -16.31 11.91
CA ALA A 53 1.03 -17.21 12.54
C ALA A 53 1.15 -18.47 11.67
N VAL A 54 2.37 -18.77 11.21
CA VAL A 54 2.75 -20.06 10.61
C VAL A 54 3.37 -20.97 11.66
#